data_AF-A0A7T7CFG8-F1
#
_entry.id   AF-A0A7T7CFG8-F1
#
_cell.length_a   1.000
_cell.length_b   1.000
_cell.length_c   1.000
_cell.angle_alpha   90.00
_cell.angle_beta   90.00
_cell.angle_gamma   90.00
#
_symmetry.space_group_name_H-M   'P 1'
#
loop_
_entity.id
_entity.type
_entity.pdbx_description
1 polymer ?
#
loop_
_entity_poly.entity_id
_entity_poly.type
_entity_poly.pdbx_seq_one_letter_code
_entity_poly.pdbx_strand_id
1 'polypeptide(L)'
;MSKAPKHYYYLRSLNHSIEPITWSKIKEDGFDLTIKREDVPFFISFFRELTNFYENKATRVSDSHRIYMEELASFFREQAREMSQCTSLQSETNVYVIPFSDFVAAFMLADEAFERIFQDNEKMAHHFDKVLTYYKRFNLKADPMKAQFILDHLPELSFHYE
;
A
#
# COMPACT_ATOMS: atom_id res chain seq x y z
N MET A 1 19.63 31.59 1.59
CA MET A 1 18.20 31.93 1.74
C MET A 1 17.46 30.63 2.01
N SER A 2 17.04 30.36 3.25
CA SER A 2 16.20 29.19 3.50
C SER A 2 14.81 29.49 2.94
N LYS A 3 14.43 28.78 1.87
CA LYS A 3 13.04 28.79 1.43
C LYS A 3 12.24 28.06 2.50
N ALA A 4 11.18 28.67 3.02
CA ALA A 4 10.23 27.98 3.87
C ALA A 4 9.79 26.67 3.18
N PRO A 5 9.62 25.56 3.92
CA PRO A 5 9.16 24.31 3.33
C PRO A 5 7.83 24.53 2.61
N LYS A 6 7.69 23.98 1.39
CA LYS A 6 6.40 24.04 0.69
C LYS A 6 5.44 23.14 1.46
N HIS A 7 4.22 23.64 1.65
CA HIS A 7 3.15 22.87 2.30
C HIS A 7 2.17 22.42 1.25
N TYR A 8 1.89 21.12 1.23
CA TYR A 8 0.85 20.54 0.41
C TYR A 8 -0.44 20.46 1.18
N TYR A 9 -1.56 20.57 0.50
CA TYR A 9 -2.88 20.58 1.14
C TYR A 9 -3.81 19.62 0.41
N TYR A 10 -4.56 18.84 1.18
CA TYR A 10 -5.57 17.93 0.65
C TYR A 10 -6.91 18.17 1.31
N LEU A 11 -7.96 18.01 0.51
CA LEU A 11 -9.34 18.12 0.94
C LEU A 11 -9.91 16.71 1.09
N ARG A 12 -10.12 16.25 2.33
CA ARG A 12 -10.78 14.96 2.58
C ARG A 12 -12.24 15.05 2.09
N SER A 13 -12.67 14.05 1.32
CA SER A 13 -14.04 13.97 0.77
C SER A 13 -15.17 14.04 1.81
N LEU A 14 -14.88 13.75 3.10
CA LEU A 14 -15.88 13.74 4.18
C LEU A 14 -15.85 14.97 5.10
N ASN A 15 -14.76 15.77 5.10
CA ASN A 15 -14.65 16.98 5.91
C ASN A 15 -14.10 18.11 5.03
N HIS A 16 -14.85 19.21 4.90
CA HIS A 16 -14.45 20.37 4.07
C HIS A 16 -13.27 21.17 4.69
N SER A 17 -12.51 20.57 5.60
CA SER A 17 -11.29 21.14 6.15
C SER A 17 -10.10 20.74 5.28
N ILE A 18 -9.46 21.75 4.71
CA ILE A 18 -8.19 21.58 4.02
C ILE A 18 -7.12 21.37 5.09
N GLU A 19 -6.48 20.21 5.10
CA GLU A 19 -5.38 19.91 6.03
C GLU A 19 -4.05 19.82 5.29
N PRO A 20 -2.94 20.31 5.89
CA PRO A 20 -1.63 20.12 5.32
C PRO A 20 -1.25 18.63 5.32
N ILE A 21 -0.77 18.15 4.18
CA ILE A 21 -0.22 16.80 4.01
C ILE A 21 1.29 16.86 4.22
N THR A 22 1.77 16.04 5.17
CA THR A 22 3.19 15.75 5.39
C THR A 22 3.45 14.27 5.18
N TRP A 23 4.72 13.89 5.01
CA TRP A 23 5.11 12.49 4.86
C TRP A 23 4.65 11.62 6.04
N SER A 24 4.86 12.06 7.28
CA SER A 24 4.36 11.34 8.47
C SER A 24 2.85 11.16 8.44
N LYS A 25 2.10 12.20 8.04
CA LYS A 25 0.65 12.12 7.93
C LYS A 25 0.19 11.18 6.81
N ILE A 26 0.94 11.03 5.72
CA ILE A 26 0.67 10.02 4.69
C ILE A 26 0.85 8.59 5.23
N LYS A 27 1.78 8.39 6.17
CA LYS A 27 1.99 7.08 6.81
C LYS A 27 0.90 6.76 7.82
N GLU A 28 0.46 7.76 8.58
CA GLU A 28 -0.59 7.63 9.59
C GLU A 28 -1.99 7.54 8.98
N ASP A 29 -2.28 8.36 7.98
CA ASP A 29 -3.54 8.31 7.24
C ASP A 29 -3.48 7.14 6.26
N GLY A 30 -4.20 6.08 6.60
CA GLY A 30 -4.35 4.89 5.79
C GLY A 30 -5.75 4.30 5.89
N PHE A 31 -5.88 3.05 5.48
CA PHE A 31 -7.10 2.29 5.64
C PHE A 31 -6.84 0.82 5.95
N ASP A 32 -7.82 0.21 6.60
CA ASP A 32 -7.77 -1.20 6.95
C ASP A 32 -8.46 -2.05 5.88
N LEU A 33 -7.74 -2.99 5.26
CA LEU A 33 -8.33 -4.01 4.40
C LEU A 33 -8.62 -5.28 5.23
N THR A 34 -9.90 -5.52 5.50
CA THR A 34 -10.32 -6.76 6.18
C THR A 34 -10.43 -7.91 5.18
N ILE A 35 -9.66 -8.97 5.39
CA ILE A 35 -9.69 -10.19 4.56
C ILE A 35 -10.23 -11.37 5.36
N LYS A 36 -10.78 -12.37 4.68
CA LYS A 36 -11.16 -13.64 5.31
C LYS A 36 -9.90 -14.39 5.73
N ARG A 37 -9.99 -15.10 6.85
CA ARG A 37 -8.87 -15.90 7.37
C ARG A 37 -8.40 -16.98 6.40
N GLU A 38 -9.33 -17.63 5.70
CA GLU A 38 -9.03 -18.65 4.68
C GLU A 38 -8.17 -18.11 3.51
N ASP A 39 -8.12 -16.79 3.35
CA ASP A 39 -7.39 -16.11 2.28
C ASP A 39 -6.02 -15.59 2.73
N VAL A 40 -5.68 -15.68 4.01
CA VAL A 40 -4.39 -15.24 4.56
C VAL A 40 -3.19 -15.91 3.86
N PRO A 41 -3.19 -17.24 3.57
CA PRO A 41 -2.07 -17.86 2.85
C PRO A 41 -1.83 -17.25 1.46
N PHE A 42 -2.89 -16.83 0.76
CA PHE A 42 -2.78 -16.13 -0.51
C PHE A 42 -2.11 -14.77 -0.34
N PHE A 43 -2.55 -13.96 0.64
CA PHE A 43 -1.95 -12.64 0.90
C PHE A 43 -0.50 -12.71 1.38
N ILE A 44 -0.12 -13.74 2.15
CA ILE A 44 1.28 -13.96 2.53
C ILE A 44 2.15 -14.15 1.29
N SER A 45 1.75 -15.02 0.37
CA SER A 45 2.49 -15.25 -0.88
C SER A 45 2.56 -14.00 -1.74
N PHE A 46 1.43 -13.31 -1.91
CA PHE A 46 1.35 -12.06 -2.67
C PHE A 46 2.27 -10.98 -2.10
N PHE A 47 2.29 -10.78 -0.79
CA PHE A 47 3.15 -9.76 -0.18
C PHE A 47 4.64 -10.12 -0.26
N ARG A 48 5.00 -11.41 -0.28
CA ARG A 48 6.37 -11.83 -0.58
C ARG A 48 6.76 -11.52 -2.03
N GLU A 49 5.87 -11.74 -2.99
CA GLU A 49 6.08 -11.37 -4.39
C GLU A 49 6.24 -9.85 -4.54
N LEU A 50 5.38 -9.06 -3.89
CA LEU A 50 5.50 -7.60 -3.87
C LEU A 50 6.80 -7.13 -3.20
N THR A 51 7.21 -7.77 -2.10
CA THR A 51 8.50 -7.47 -1.44
C THR A 51 9.64 -7.62 -2.45
N ASN A 52 9.74 -8.78 -3.11
CA ASN A 52 10.77 -9.03 -4.11
C ASN A 52 10.66 -8.07 -5.31
N PHE A 53 9.45 -7.76 -5.76
CA PHE A 53 9.23 -6.82 -6.85
C PHE A 53 9.77 -5.43 -6.51
N TYR A 54 9.43 -4.89 -5.34
CA TYR A 54 9.87 -3.55 -4.93
C TYR A 54 11.36 -3.52 -4.57
N GLU A 55 11.93 -4.57 -3.96
CA GLU A 55 13.38 -4.70 -3.78
C GLU A 55 14.13 -4.66 -5.12
N ASN A 56 13.64 -5.42 -6.11
CA ASN A 56 14.23 -5.40 -7.44
C ASN A 56 14.08 -4.02 -8.12
N LYS A 57 12.92 -3.37 -7.97
CA LYS A 57 12.67 -2.01 -8.50
C LYS A 57 13.59 -0.98 -7.84
N ALA A 58 13.87 -1.10 -6.54
CA ALA A 58 14.78 -0.23 -5.80
C ALA A 58 16.20 -0.19 -6.40
N THR A 59 16.67 -1.31 -6.95
CA THR A 59 17.98 -1.37 -7.63
C THR A 59 18.03 -0.66 -8.99
N ARG A 60 16.88 -0.34 -9.57
CA ARG A 60 16.75 0.18 -10.95
C ARG A 60 16.30 1.64 -11.00
N VAL A 61 15.80 2.20 -9.90
CA VAL A 61 15.37 3.59 -9.80
C VAL A 61 16.51 4.49 -9.30
N SER A 62 16.36 5.81 -9.48
CA SER A 62 17.31 6.79 -8.93
C SER A 62 17.35 6.73 -7.41
N ASP A 63 18.46 7.17 -6.81
CA ASP A 63 18.64 7.16 -5.36
C ASP A 63 17.50 7.90 -4.62
N SER A 64 17.01 9.01 -5.20
CA SER A 64 15.87 9.77 -4.67
C SER A 64 14.55 8.99 -4.62
N HIS A 65 14.37 7.98 -5.47
CA HIS A 65 13.17 7.14 -5.50
C HIS A 65 13.39 5.78 -4.82
N ARG A 66 14.65 5.39 -4.59
CA ARG A 66 15.00 4.11 -3.98
C ARG A 66 14.36 3.95 -2.60
N ILE A 67 14.42 5.00 -1.79
CA ILE A 67 13.85 5.00 -0.42
C ILE A 67 12.37 4.63 -0.41
N TYR A 68 11.58 5.06 -1.40
CA TYR A 68 10.16 4.71 -1.50
C TYR A 68 9.97 3.23 -1.82
N MET A 69 10.78 2.69 -2.74
CA MET A 69 10.70 1.26 -3.10
C MET A 69 11.11 0.37 -1.93
N GLU A 70 12.15 0.77 -1.19
CA GLU A 70 12.60 0.06 0.02
C GLU A 70 11.54 0.12 1.12
N GLU A 71 10.86 1.25 1.30
CA GLU A 71 9.77 1.39 2.26
C GLU A 71 8.58 0.47 1.91
N LEU A 72 8.18 0.44 0.63
CA LEU A 72 7.14 -0.48 0.16
C LEU A 72 7.52 -1.94 0.41
N ALA A 73 8.75 -2.32 0.05
CA ALA A 73 9.26 -3.65 0.30
C ALA A 73 9.25 -4.00 1.80
N SER A 74 9.65 -3.07 2.66
CA SER A 74 9.63 -3.27 4.12
C SER A 74 8.21 -3.50 4.63
N PHE A 75 7.26 -2.67 4.20
CA PHE A 75 5.86 -2.82 4.57
C PHE A 75 5.33 -4.23 4.23
N PHE A 76 5.49 -4.67 2.99
CA PHE A 76 4.99 -5.99 2.58
C PHE A 76 5.69 -7.15 3.30
N ARG A 77 7.00 -7.02 3.55
CA ARG A 77 7.78 -8.01 4.29
C ARG A 77 7.27 -8.16 5.73
N GLU A 78 7.02 -7.04 6.40
CA GLU A 78 6.50 -7.01 7.78
C GLU A 78 5.09 -7.57 7.85
N GLN A 79 4.19 -7.14 6.96
CA GLN A 79 2.82 -7.64 6.90
C GLN A 79 2.78 -9.15 6.61
N ALA A 80 3.62 -9.65 5.70
CA ALA A 80 3.73 -11.09 5.45
C ALA A 80 4.22 -11.86 6.68
N ARG A 81 5.17 -11.29 7.44
CA ARG A 81 5.67 -11.88 8.69
C ARG A 81 4.59 -11.92 9.76
N GLU A 82 3.88 -10.81 9.99
CA GLU A 82 2.80 -10.70 10.96
C GLU A 82 1.66 -11.67 10.65
N MET A 83 1.21 -11.71 9.40
CA MET A 83 0.20 -12.68 8.94
C MET A 83 0.64 -14.12 9.19
N SER A 84 1.90 -14.46 8.87
CA SER A 84 2.44 -15.81 9.11
C SER A 84 2.41 -16.18 10.59
N GLN A 85 2.69 -15.23 11.49
CA GLN A 85 2.65 -15.47 12.95
C GLN A 85 1.20 -15.68 13.45
N CYS A 86 0.23 -14.94 12.90
CA CYS A 86 -1.18 -15.05 13.25
C CYS A 86 -1.83 -16.36 12.76
N THR A 87 -1.29 -17.03 11.74
CA THR A 87 -1.80 -18.35 11.31
C THR A 87 -1.59 -19.46 12.35
N SER A 88 -0.69 -19.28 13.32
CA SER A 88 -0.39 -20.27 14.36
C SER A 88 -1.26 -20.19 15.62
N LEU A 89 -2.05 -19.11 15.78
CA LEU A 89 -2.80 -18.82 17.01
C LEU A 89 -4.31 -19.01 16.84
N GLN A 90 -4.90 -19.69 17.82
CA GLN A 90 -6.32 -19.98 18.05
C GLN A 90 -7.19 -18.71 18.22
N SER A 91 -7.09 -17.71 17.36
CA SER A 91 -8.02 -16.58 17.42
C SER A 91 -9.37 -17.01 16.84
N GLU A 92 -10.45 -16.75 17.56
CA GLU A 92 -11.83 -17.03 17.13
C GLU A 92 -12.29 -16.16 15.94
N THR A 93 -11.44 -15.23 15.48
CA THR A 93 -11.75 -14.30 14.40
C THR A 93 -11.63 -14.97 13.04
N ASN A 94 -12.72 -14.91 12.27
CA ASN A 94 -12.79 -15.39 10.88
C ASN A 94 -12.15 -14.44 9.86
N VAL A 95 -11.55 -13.35 10.33
CA VAL A 95 -10.98 -12.28 9.50
C VAL A 95 -9.61 -11.86 10.01
N TYR A 96 -8.81 -11.33 9.09
CA TYR A 96 -7.54 -10.66 9.35
C TYR A 96 -7.63 -9.21 8.80
N VAL A 97 -6.99 -8.26 9.47
CA VAL A 97 -7.00 -6.85 9.07
C VAL A 97 -5.60 -6.44 8.65
N ILE A 98 -5.47 -5.93 7.42
CA ILE A 98 -4.21 -5.41 6.87
C ILE A 98 -4.28 -3.89 6.89
N PRO A 99 -3.46 -3.20 7.69
CA PRO A 99 -3.41 -1.74 7.74
C PRO A 99 -2.55 -1.21 6.59
N PHE A 100 -3.17 -0.66 5.53
CA PHE A 100 -2.47 0.01 4.44
C PHE A 100 -2.29 1.48 4.74
N SER A 101 -1.08 2.03 4.59
CA SER A 101 -0.93 3.49 4.48
C SER A 101 -1.38 3.97 3.11
N ASP A 102 -1.78 5.25 3.00
CA ASP A 102 -2.18 5.81 1.71
C ASP A 102 -1.03 5.84 0.71
N PHE A 103 0.22 5.92 1.19
CA PHE A 103 1.40 5.75 0.33
C PHE A 103 1.44 4.36 -0.31
N VAL A 104 1.36 3.29 0.50
CA VAL A 104 1.41 1.92 -0.03
C VAL A 104 0.24 1.70 -0.98
N ALA A 105 -0.94 2.20 -0.63
CA ALA A 105 -2.12 2.10 -1.46
C ALA A 105 -1.94 2.79 -2.82
N ALA A 106 -1.40 4.00 -2.83
CA ALA A 106 -1.14 4.76 -4.05
C ALA A 106 -0.19 4.01 -4.99
N PHE A 107 0.87 3.41 -4.45
CA PHE A 107 1.79 2.60 -5.24
C PHE A 107 1.16 1.33 -5.76
N MET A 108 0.41 0.61 -4.95
CA MET A 108 -0.29 -0.60 -5.40
C MET A 108 -1.30 -0.32 -6.51
N LEU A 109 -1.98 0.83 -6.47
CA LEU A 109 -2.84 1.29 -7.56
C LEU A 109 -2.01 1.61 -8.82
N ALA A 110 -0.93 2.37 -8.69
CA ALA A 110 -0.10 2.79 -9.83
C ALA A 110 0.64 1.63 -10.51
N ASP A 111 1.11 0.65 -9.73
CA ASP A 111 1.79 -0.55 -10.23
C ASP A 111 0.80 -1.65 -10.64
N GLU A 112 -0.51 -1.38 -10.56
CA GLU A 112 -1.59 -2.32 -10.89
C GLU A 112 -1.39 -3.68 -10.21
N ALA A 113 -0.97 -3.65 -8.94
CA ALA A 113 -0.44 -4.82 -8.23
C ALA A 113 -1.41 -6.01 -8.23
N PHE A 114 -2.71 -5.74 -8.14
CA PHE A 114 -3.76 -6.76 -8.24
C PHE A 114 -4.00 -7.25 -9.68
N GLU A 115 -3.78 -6.42 -10.69
CA GLU A 115 -3.93 -6.81 -12.11
C GLU A 115 -2.82 -7.75 -12.55
N ARG A 116 -1.62 -7.59 -12.00
CA ARG A 116 -0.55 -8.56 -12.21
C ARG A 116 -0.88 -9.93 -11.65
N ILE A 117 -1.59 -10.02 -10.51
CA ILE A 117 -2.12 -11.32 -10.02
C ILE A 117 -3.11 -11.91 -11.03
N PHE A 118 -3.97 -11.09 -11.64
CA PHE A 118 -4.90 -11.57 -12.66
C PHE A 118 -4.18 -12.15 -13.88
N GLN A 119 -3.05 -11.55 -14.27
CA GLN A 119 -2.28 -11.96 -15.45
C GLN A 119 -1.34 -13.14 -15.17
N ASP A 120 -0.60 -13.12 -14.06
CA ASP A 120 0.49 -14.08 -13.79
C ASP A 120 0.00 -15.43 -13.24
N ASN A 121 -1.29 -15.53 -12.90
CA ASN A 121 -1.81 -16.65 -12.12
C ASN A 121 -2.85 -17.48 -12.88
N GLU A 122 -2.49 -17.96 -14.08
CA GLU A 122 -3.28 -18.96 -14.85
C GLU A 122 -3.64 -20.21 -14.00
N LYS A 123 -2.82 -20.54 -12.99
CA LYS A 123 -3.03 -21.65 -12.05
C LYS A 123 -4.05 -21.36 -10.93
N MET A 124 -4.51 -20.11 -10.81
CA MET A 124 -5.43 -19.65 -9.78
C MET A 124 -6.77 -19.16 -10.36
N ALA A 125 -7.17 -19.62 -11.55
CA ALA A 125 -8.48 -19.32 -12.13
C ALA A 125 -9.65 -19.57 -11.14
N HIS A 126 -9.52 -20.59 -10.29
CA HIS A 126 -10.49 -20.92 -9.22
C HIS A 126 -10.56 -19.90 -8.07
N HIS A 127 -9.64 -18.93 -8.02
CA HIS A 127 -9.58 -17.85 -7.05
C HIS A 127 -9.84 -16.47 -7.69
N PHE A 128 -10.20 -16.42 -8.97
CA PHE A 128 -10.48 -15.17 -9.68
C PHE A 128 -11.50 -14.30 -8.96
N ASP A 129 -12.64 -14.88 -8.55
CA ASP A 129 -13.70 -14.15 -7.83
C ASP A 129 -13.21 -13.59 -6.48
N LYS A 130 -12.29 -14.30 -5.83
CA LYS A 130 -11.67 -13.88 -4.56
C LYS A 130 -10.75 -12.69 -4.79
N VAL A 131 -9.86 -12.76 -5.77
CA VAL A 131 -8.96 -11.65 -6.14
C VAL A 131 -9.78 -10.43 -6.54
N LEU A 132 -10.80 -10.62 -7.38
CA LEU A 132 -11.71 -9.55 -7.80
C LEU A 132 -12.46 -8.91 -6.63
N THR A 133 -12.88 -9.71 -5.64
CA THR A 133 -13.54 -9.20 -4.44
C THR A 133 -12.62 -8.27 -3.65
N TYR A 134 -11.36 -8.67 -3.43
CA TYR A 134 -10.42 -7.83 -2.69
C TYR A 134 -9.94 -6.62 -3.49
N TYR A 135 -9.73 -6.77 -4.80
CA TYR A 135 -9.40 -5.66 -5.68
C TYR A 135 -10.48 -4.57 -5.66
N LYS A 136 -11.76 -4.95 -5.79
CA LYS A 136 -12.87 -4.00 -5.69
C LYS A 136 -12.91 -3.28 -4.35
N ARG A 137 -12.71 -4.02 -3.24
CA ARG A 137 -12.71 -3.42 -1.90
C ARG A 137 -11.52 -2.51 -1.68
N PHE A 138 -10.37 -2.88 -2.20
CA PHE A 138 -9.16 -2.07 -2.20
C PHE A 138 -9.40 -0.76 -2.96
N ASN A 139 -9.89 -0.82 -4.20
CA ASN A 139 -10.21 0.38 -5.01
C ASN A 139 -11.28 1.29 -4.37
N LEU A 140 -12.24 0.72 -3.63
CA LEU A 140 -13.26 1.52 -2.93
C LEU A 140 -12.73 2.24 -1.69
N LYS A 141 -11.70 1.67 -1.04
CA LYS A 141 -11.12 2.26 0.18
C LYS A 141 -9.95 3.18 -0.10
N ALA A 142 -9.17 2.88 -1.13
CA ALA A 142 -8.11 3.77 -1.59
C ALA A 142 -8.76 5.03 -2.19
N ASP A 143 -8.36 6.20 -1.69
CA ASP A 143 -8.83 7.47 -2.23
C ASP A 143 -8.01 7.80 -3.50
N PRO A 144 -8.61 7.73 -4.71
CA PRO A 144 -7.86 7.88 -5.96
C PRO A 144 -7.31 9.29 -6.15
N MET A 145 -7.99 10.32 -5.64
CA MET A 145 -7.53 11.69 -5.73
C MET A 145 -6.32 11.91 -4.82
N LYS A 146 -6.39 11.40 -3.58
CA LYS A 146 -5.26 11.44 -2.66
C LYS A 146 -4.08 10.62 -3.18
N ALA A 147 -4.34 9.43 -3.73
CA ALA A 147 -3.31 8.56 -4.30
C ALA A 147 -2.56 9.27 -5.44
N GLN A 148 -3.28 9.85 -6.41
CA GLN A 148 -2.66 10.59 -7.51
C GLN A 148 -1.83 11.78 -6.99
N PHE A 149 -2.39 12.53 -6.02
CA PHE A 149 -1.68 13.64 -5.39
C PHE A 149 -0.35 13.19 -4.75
N ILE A 150 -0.36 12.09 -4.00
CA ILE A 150 0.85 11.53 -3.38
C ILE A 150 1.89 11.21 -4.46
N LEU A 151 1.49 10.47 -5.51
CA LEU A 151 2.38 10.05 -6.58
C LEU A 151 3.05 11.23 -7.29
N ASP A 152 2.28 12.29 -7.58
CA ASP A 152 2.77 13.48 -8.29
C ASP A 152 3.78 14.29 -7.45
N HIS A 153 3.72 14.21 -6.12
CA HIS A 153 4.52 15.04 -5.20
C HIS A 153 5.54 14.26 -4.37
N LEU A 154 5.74 12.96 -4.64
CA LEU A 154 6.64 12.08 -3.89
C LEU A 154 8.01 12.71 -3.57
N PRO A 155 8.78 13.23 -4.55
CA PRO A 155 10.07 13.83 -4.26
C PRO A 155 9.95 15.04 -3.32
N GLU A 156 8.96 15.89 -3.53
CA GLU A 156 8.81 17.11 -2.73
C GLU A 156 8.38 16.78 -1.29
N LEU A 157 7.52 15.78 -1.11
CA LEU A 157 7.03 15.35 0.21
C LEU A 157 8.14 14.80 1.13
N SER A 158 9.22 14.23 0.56
CA SER A 158 10.38 13.76 1.34
C SER A 158 11.43 14.85 1.60
N PHE A 159 11.63 15.77 0.65
CA PHE A 159 12.61 16.86 0.79
C PHE A 159 12.24 17.92 1.84
N HIS A 160 11.00 17.93 2.33
CA HIS A 160 10.53 18.95 3.27
C HIS A 160 10.76 18.65 4.75
N TYR A 161 11.38 17.52 5.11
CA TYR A 161 11.71 17.21 6.51
C TYR A 161 13.06 16.51 6.65
N GLU A 162 14.09 17.31 6.93
CA GLU A 162 15.17 16.99 7.88
C GLU A 162 15.19 18.06 8.97
#